data_AF-A0A0N1BH24-F1
#
_entry.id   AF-A0A0N1BH24-F1
#
_cell.length_a   1.000
_cell.length_b   1.000
_cell.length_c   1.000
_cell.angle_alpha   90.00
_cell.angle_beta   90.00
_cell.angle_gamma   90.00
#
_symmetry.space_group_name_H-M   'P 1'
#
loop_
_entity.id
_entity.type
_entity.pdbx_description
1 polymer ?
#
loop_
_entity_poly.entity_id
_entity_poly.type
_entity_poly.pdbx_seq_one_letter_code
_entity_poly.pdbx_strand_id
1 'polypeptide(L)'
;MLAALLAVCAPAPGWAAPKIDRGNGSFFNKPGATAELATREMDSCRKLARGAESQINTIDVLAGGLAAVFGGALADGEQKRINTENCMLIRGWNLYAMTREEGRAWKAMPETERSALLAVLVGADKPTRGSLLRTWHNDYAEPALWQKN
;
A
#
# COMPACT_ATOMS: atom_id res chain seq x y z
N MET A 1 -14.01 63.46 -7.08
CA MET A 1 -14.71 62.21 -7.44
C MET A 1 -13.66 61.10 -7.51
N LEU A 2 -13.58 60.23 -6.49
CA LEU A 2 -12.73 59.04 -6.51
C LEU A 2 -13.62 57.81 -6.69
N ALA A 3 -13.41 57.06 -7.76
CA ALA A 3 -14.08 55.79 -8.02
C ALA A 3 -13.37 54.66 -7.25
N ALA A 4 -14.09 53.98 -6.36
CA ALA A 4 -13.61 52.80 -5.67
C ALA A 4 -13.74 51.57 -6.60
N LEU A 5 -12.62 51.01 -7.02
CA LEU A 5 -12.55 49.72 -7.71
C LEU A 5 -12.68 48.59 -6.68
N LEU A 6 -13.84 47.94 -6.66
CA LEU A 6 -14.03 46.67 -5.96
C LEU A 6 -13.35 45.56 -6.78
N ALA A 7 -12.20 45.10 -6.30
CA ALA A 7 -11.55 43.90 -6.81
C ALA A 7 -12.38 42.68 -6.41
N VAL A 8 -13.05 42.07 -7.39
CA VAL A 8 -13.74 40.79 -7.24
C VAL A 8 -12.66 39.69 -7.19
N CYS A 9 -12.36 39.17 -6.01
CA CYS A 9 -11.59 37.94 -5.89
C CYS A 9 -12.46 36.78 -6.37
N ALA A 10 -12.31 36.38 -7.63
CA ALA A 10 -12.85 35.11 -8.11
C ALA A 10 -12.08 33.96 -7.43
N PRO A 11 -12.76 32.99 -6.79
CA PRO A 11 -12.08 31.83 -6.24
C PRO A 11 -11.47 31.02 -7.39
N ALA A 12 -10.16 30.77 -7.32
CA ALA A 12 -9.50 29.85 -8.23
C ALA A 12 -10.18 28.47 -8.13
N PRO A 13 -10.39 27.75 -9.24
CA PRO A 13 -10.93 26.40 -9.20
C PRO A 13 -10.01 25.54 -8.34
N GLY A 14 -10.48 25.15 -7.16
CA GLY A 14 -9.75 24.24 -6.28
C GLY A 14 -9.58 22.92 -7.00
N TRP A 15 -8.36 22.62 -7.45
CA TRP A 15 -8.03 21.28 -7.91
C TRP A 15 -8.11 20.35 -6.71
N ALA A 16 -9.20 19.58 -6.63
CA ALA A 16 -9.32 18.52 -5.64
C ALA A 16 -8.09 17.60 -5.79
N ALA A 17 -7.37 17.40 -4.68
CA ALA A 17 -6.23 16.50 -4.69
C ALA A 17 -6.68 15.12 -5.19
N PRO A 18 -5.90 14.45 -6.05
CA PRO A 18 -6.26 13.14 -6.55
C PRO A 18 -6.42 12.17 -5.38
N LYS A 19 -7.54 11.44 -5.36
CA LYS A 19 -7.77 10.39 -4.37
C LYS A 19 -6.68 9.32 -4.51
N ILE A 20 -5.97 9.05 -3.42
CA ILE A 20 -4.99 7.97 -3.38
C ILE A 20 -5.76 6.67 -3.12
N ASP A 21 -5.78 5.78 -4.11
CA ASP A 21 -6.37 4.45 -3.99
C ASP A 21 -5.58 3.43 -4.81
N ARG A 22 -5.81 2.15 -4.51
CA ARG A 22 -5.12 1.01 -5.11
C ARG A 22 -5.55 0.66 -6.54
N GLY A 23 -6.46 1.43 -7.15
CA GLY A 23 -7.06 1.12 -8.45
C GLY A 23 -6.06 1.05 -9.60
N ASN A 24 -4.87 1.67 -9.44
CA ASN A 24 -3.80 1.68 -10.43
C ASN A 24 -2.59 0.83 -10.04
N GLY A 25 -2.66 0.14 -8.91
CA GLY A 25 -1.56 -0.66 -8.35
C GLY A 25 -1.13 -0.19 -6.99
N SER A 26 -0.54 -1.11 -6.24
CA SER A 26 0.00 -0.85 -4.91
C SER A 26 1.17 -1.78 -4.62
N PHE A 27 2.00 -1.42 -3.66
CA PHE A 27 3.09 -2.28 -3.19
C PHE A 27 3.35 -2.02 -1.71
N PHE A 28 3.95 -3.01 -1.05
CA PHE A 28 4.42 -2.84 0.33
C PHE A 28 5.87 -2.38 0.34
N ASN A 29 6.19 -1.51 1.28
CA ASN A 29 7.53 -0.98 1.50
C ASN A 29 7.86 -1.03 2.99
N LYS A 30 9.10 -1.39 3.31
CA LYS A 30 9.66 -1.28 4.66
C LYS A 30 11.12 -0.84 4.48
N PRO A 31 11.52 0.34 4.98
CA PRO A 31 12.88 0.82 4.85
C PRO A 31 13.92 -0.22 5.27
N GLY A 32 14.90 -0.48 4.39
CA GLY A 32 15.95 -1.47 4.58
C GLY A 32 15.54 -2.94 4.34
N ALA A 33 14.29 -3.23 3.99
CA ALA A 33 13.85 -4.59 3.69
C ALA A 33 14.33 -5.08 2.31
N THR A 34 14.56 -6.40 2.20
CA THR A 34 14.86 -7.03 0.90
C THR A 34 13.61 -7.60 0.24
N ALA A 35 13.68 -7.88 -1.07
CA ALA A 35 12.59 -8.52 -1.81
C ALA A 35 12.26 -9.92 -1.25
N GLU A 36 13.26 -10.65 -0.75
CA GLU A 36 13.11 -11.97 -0.13
C GLU A 36 12.38 -11.87 1.21
N LEU A 37 12.71 -10.85 2.02
CA LEU A 37 12.00 -10.57 3.27
C LEU A 37 10.53 -10.23 2.98
N ALA A 38 10.28 -9.36 1.99
CA ALA A 38 8.92 -9.01 1.58
C ALA A 38 8.11 -10.23 1.13
N THR A 39 8.71 -11.08 0.30
CA THR A 39 8.07 -12.32 -0.19
C THR A 39 7.72 -13.25 0.97
N ARG A 40 8.69 -13.51 1.86
CA ARG A 40 8.49 -14.37 3.03
C ARG A 40 7.39 -13.87 3.96
N GLU A 41 7.39 -12.58 4.27
CA GLU A 41 6.40 -12.00 5.17
C GLU A 41 5.01 -11.91 4.54
N MET A 42 4.94 -11.56 3.26
CA MET A 42 3.69 -11.59 2.50
C MET A 42 3.08 -12.99 2.49
N ASP A 43 3.87 -14.03 2.24
CA ASP A 43 3.38 -15.41 2.24
C ASP A 43 2.96 -15.86 3.64
N SER A 44 3.68 -15.45 4.69
CA SER A 44 3.27 -15.67 6.08
C SER A 44 1.93 -15.01 6.40
N CYS A 45 1.75 -13.74 6.01
CA CYS A 45 0.51 -12.99 6.23
C CYS A 45 -0.67 -13.55 5.42
N ARG A 46 -0.43 -14.02 4.19
CA ARG A 46 -1.47 -14.71 3.39
C ARG A 46 -1.91 -16.02 4.05
N LYS A 47 -1.00 -16.79 4.65
CA LYS A 47 -1.33 -18.02 5.38
C LYS A 47 -2.21 -17.73 6.59
N LEU A 48 -1.86 -16.70 7.38
CA LEU A 48 -2.68 -16.23 8.51
C LEU A 48 -4.06 -15.76 8.03
N ALA A 49 -4.10 -14.96 6.96
CA ALA A 49 -5.35 -14.46 6.39
C ALA A 49 -6.26 -15.54 5.81
N ARG A 50 -5.71 -16.70 5.43
CA ARG A 50 -6.45 -17.87 4.93
C ARG A 50 -7.02 -18.76 6.04
N GLY A 51 -6.76 -18.46 7.32
CA GLY A 51 -7.34 -19.20 8.45
C GLY A 51 -6.46 -20.32 9.00
N ALA A 52 -5.13 -20.25 8.84
CA ALA A 52 -4.26 -21.01 9.75
C ALA A 52 -4.40 -20.40 11.16
N GLU A 53 -5.21 -21.06 11.99
CA GLU A 53 -5.75 -20.71 13.33
C GLU A 53 -7.17 -20.13 13.43
N SER A 54 -7.99 -20.20 12.37
CA SER A 54 -9.45 -20.23 12.57
C SER A 54 -9.98 -21.57 12.10
N GLN A 55 -10.44 -22.40 13.04
CA GLN A 55 -11.13 -23.65 12.78
C GLN A 55 -12.22 -23.44 11.70
N ILE A 56 -11.97 -23.86 10.45
CA ILE A 56 -12.94 -24.25 9.39
C ILE A 56 -12.15 -24.44 8.07
N ASN A 57 -12.32 -25.62 7.48
CA ASN A 57 -11.68 -26.14 6.26
C ASN A 57 -11.93 -25.30 4.99
N THR A 58 -10.96 -25.20 4.06
CA THR A 58 -10.94 -25.82 2.70
C THR A 58 -9.90 -25.17 1.73
N ILE A 59 -8.92 -25.99 1.31
CA ILE A 59 -8.42 -26.29 -0.06
C ILE A 59 -8.00 -25.15 -1.04
N ASP A 60 -6.70 -25.17 -1.41
CA ASP A 60 -5.95 -24.86 -2.65
C ASP A 60 -6.16 -23.55 -3.46
N VAL A 61 -5.27 -22.99 -4.28
CA VAL A 61 -3.83 -23.00 -4.66
C VAL A 61 -3.71 -21.78 -5.60
N LEU A 62 -2.59 -21.02 -5.64
CA LEU A 62 -2.03 -20.49 -6.91
C LEU A 62 -0.68 -19.77 -6.72
N ALA A 63 0.34 -20.43 -7.26
CA ALA A 63 1.57 -19.97 -7.91
C ALA A 63 2.18 -18.60 -7.49
N GLY A 64 3.32 -18.70 -6.78
CA GLY A 64 4.63 -18.33 -7.30
C GLY A 64 4.81 -16.97 -7.97
N GLY A 65 5.58 -16.09 -7.33
CA GLY A 65 6.27 -14.98 -7.96
C GLY A 65 5.86 -13.60 -7.44
N LEU A 66 6.85 -12.70 -7.38
CA LEU A 66 6.74 -11.27 -7.03
C LEU A 66 5.72 -10.48 -7.88
N ALA A 67 5.05 -11.11 -8.84
CA ALA A 67 4.05 -10.53 -9.74
C ALA A 67 2.59 -10.61 -9.23
N ALA A 68 2.28 -11.38 -8.18
CA ALA A 68 0.90 -11.62 -7.71
C ALA A 68 0.28 -10.47 -6.86
N VAL A 69 0.66 -9.22 -7.10
CA VAL A 69 0.20 -8.03 -6.34
C VAL A 69 -1.04 -7.36 -6.95
N PHE A 70 -1.57 -7.87 -8.06
CA PHE A 70 -2.72 -7.27 -8.74
C PHE A 70 -3.89 -8.26 -8.83
N GLY A 71 -4.97 -8.03 -8.08
CA GLY A 71 -6.14 -8.91 -8.11
C GLY A 71 -7.38 -8.30 -7.46
N GLY A 72 -8.44 -8.17 -8.26
CA GLY A 72 -9.74 -7.61 -7.92
C GLY A 72 -10.65 -8.49 -7.07
N ALA A 73 -11.84 -7.97 -6.82
CA ALA A 73 -12.79 -8.35 -5.79
C ALA A 73 -13.58 -9.65 -6.07
N LEU A 74 -13.58 -10.53 -5.08
CA LEU A 74 -14.62 -11.53 -4.76
C LEU A 74 -14.76 -11.47 -3.22
N ALA A 75 -15.96 -11.57 -2.65
CA ALA A 75 -16.24 -11.23 -1.23
C ALA A 75 -15.31 -11.93 -0.21
N ASP A 76 -14.98 -13.21 -0.40
CA ASP A 76 -13.98 -13.92 0.43
C ASP A 76 -12.53 -13.46 0.18
N GLY A 77 -12.24 -13.02 -1.05
CA GLY A 77 -10.96 -12.43 -1.44
C GLY A 77 -10.75 -11.04 -0.85
N GLU A 78 -11.82 -10.26 -0.63
CA GLU A 78 -11.74 -8.95 -0.01
C GLU A 78 -11.31 -9.05 1.46
N GLN A 79 -11.94 -9.92 2.24
CA GLN A 79 -11.57 -10.11 3.65
C GLN A 79 -10.15 -10.67 3.79
N LYS A 80 -9.79 -11.68 2.98
CA LYS A 80 -8.43 -12.24 2.96
C LYS A 80 -7.38 -11.18 2.62
N ARG A 81 -7.68 -10.30 1.67
CA ARG A 81 -6.84 -9.16 1.30
C ARG A 81 -6.72 -8.17 2.46
N ILE A 82 -7.83 -7.77 3.08
CA ILE A 82 -7.82 -6.84 4.23
C ILE A 82 -6.98 -7.43 5.38
N ASN A 83 -7.14 -8.72 5.67
CA ASN A 83 -6.38 -9.42 6.72
C ASN A 83 -4.88 -9.48 6.38
N THR A 84 -4.54 -9.76 5.12
CA THR A 84 -3.13 -9.76 4.66
C THR A 84 -2.53 -8.36 4.77
N GLU A 85 -3.25 -7.33 4.31
CA GLU A 85 -2.83 -5.93 4.42
C GLU A 85 -2.59 -5.54 5.88
N ASN A 86 -3.55 -5.81 6.77
CA ASN A 86 -3.42 -5.50 8.19
C ASN A 86 -2.24 -6.23 8.84
N CYS A 87 -2.03 -7.51 8.51
CA CYS A 87 -0.87 -8.28 9.00
C CYS A 87 0.46 -7.64 8.56
N MET A 88 0.58 -7.23 7.30
CA MET A 88 1.77 -6.54 6.80
C MET A 88 1.96 -5.20 7.52
N LEU A 89 0.89 -4.39 7.67
CA LEU A 89 0.95 -3.11 8.37
C LEU A 89 1.43 -3.29 9.83
N ILE A 90 0.85 -4.23 10.58
CA ILE A 90 1.25 -4.54 11.97
C ILE A 90 2.72 -4.95 12.07
N ARG A 91 3.27 -5.61 11.04
CA ARG A 91 4.70 -5.97 10.96
C ARG A 91 5.61 -4.81 10.56
N GLY A 92 5.09 -3.58 10.52
CA GLY A 92 5.83 -2.36 10.22
C GLY A 92 6.04 -2.14 8.73
N TRP A 93 5.23 -2.74 7.86
CA TRP A 93 5.22 -2.40 6.45
C TRP A 93 4.30 -1.21 6.18
N ASN A 94 4.65 -0.43 5.18
CA ASN A 94 3.85 0.64 4.61
C ASN A 94 3.19 0.12 3.32
N LEU A 95 1.97 0.57 3.04
CA LEU A 95 1.29 0.34 1.77
C LEU A 95 1.33 1.62 0.95
N TYR A 96 1.90 1.54 -0.24
CA TYR A 96 1.91 2.62 -1.23
C TYR A 96 0.95 2.30 -2.37
N ALA A 97 0.30 3.33 -2.91
CA ALA A 97 -0.56 3.22 -4.08
C ALA A 97 -0.03 4.07 -5.23
N MET A 98 -0.05 3.51 -6.44
CA MET A 98 0.41 4.17 -7.65
C MET A 98 -0.64 5.14 -8.19
N THR A 99 -0.18 6.23 -8.80
CA THR A 99 -1.04 7.07 -9.64
C THR A 99 -1.48 6.32 -10.89
N ARG A 100 -2.45 6.88 -11.61
CA ARG A 100 -2.89 6.31 -12.89
C ARG A 100 -1.76 6.27 -13.92
N GLU A 101 -0.91 7.28 -13.93
CA GLU A 101 0.23 7.43 -14.82
C GLU A 101 1.29 6.38 -14.49
N GLU A 102 1.64 6.24 -13.21
CA GLU A 102 2.58 5.24 -12.72
C GLU A 102 2.09 3.82 -13.01
N GLY A 103 0.81 3.53 -12.77
CA GLY A 103 0.21 2.24 -13.05
C GLY A 103 0.20 1.89 -14.54
N ARG A 104 -0.07 2.86 -15.42
CA ARG A 104 0.06 2.66 -16.88
C ARG A 104 1.50 2.37 -17.28
N ALA A 105 2.45 3.18 -16.81
CA ALA A 105 3.87 2.98 -17.09
C ALA A 105 4.36 1.62 -16.56
N TRP A 106 3.92 1.22 -15.37
CA TRP A 106 4.24 -0.08 -14.78
C TRP A 106 3.73 -1.24 -15.64
N LYS A 107 2.48 -1.17 -16.13
CA LYS A 107 1.90 -2.22 -16.98
C LYS A 107 2.60 -2.36 -18.33
N ALA A 108 3.18 -1.28 -18.85
CA ALA A 108 3.91 -1.27 -20.11
C ALA A 108 5.34 -1.83 -20.01
N MET A 109 5.89 -2.00 -18.79
CA MET A 109 7.24 -2.54 -18.60
C MET A 109 7.29 -4.07 -18.77
N PRO A 110 8.41 -4.61 -19.31
CA PRO A 110 8.73 -6.02 -19.23
C PRO A 110 8.72 -6.54 -17.79
N GLU A 111 8.34 -7.82 -17.61
CA GLU A 111 8.23 -8.42 -16.28
C GLU A 111 9.52 -8.40 -15.46
N THR A 112 10.66 -8.61 -16.13
CA THR A 112 11.98 -8.56 -15.52
C THR A 112 12.29 -7.17 -14.97
N GLU A 113 11.97 -6.12 -15.73
CA GLU A 113 12.14 -4.73 -15.30
C GLU A 113 11.21 -4.37 -14.14
N ARG A 114 9.94 -4.81 -14.18
CA ARG A 114 9.00 -4.62 -13.07
C ARG A 114 9.52 -5.26 -11.78
N SER A 115 10.06 -6.48 -11.88
CA SER A 115 10.58 -7.23 -10.74
C SER A 115 11.82 -6.54 -10.14
N ALA A 116 12.75 -6.11 -10.98
CA ALA A 116 13.93 -5.37 -10.55
C ALA A 116 13.57 -4.04 -9.88
N LEU A 117 12.63 -3.29 -10.47
CA LEU A 117 12.17 -2.04 -9.89
C LEU A 117 11.41 -2.25 -8.57
N LEU A 118 10.56 -3.28 -8.49
CA LEU A 118 9.85 -3.62 -7.25
C LEU A 118 10.82 -3.96 -6.12
N ALA A 119 11.88 -4.71 -6.42
CA ALA A 119 12.91 -5.06 -5.43
C ALA A 119 13.58 -3.82 -4.82
N VAL A 120 13.80 -2.77 -5.62
CA VAL A 120 14.30 -1.48 -5.12
C VAL A 120 13.25 -0.75 -4.28
N LEU A 121 12.00 -0.68 -4.75
CA LEU A 121 10.93 0.04 -4.06
C LEU A 121 10.57 -0.56 -2.70
N VAL A 122 10.67 -1.88 -2.56
CA VAL A 122 10.36 -2.62 -1.33
C VAL A 122 11.21 -2.17 -0.14
N GLY A 123 12.49 -1.88 -0.36
CA GLY A 123 13.45 -1.52 0.69
C GLY A 123 13.80 -0.04 0.79
N ALA A 124 13.29 0.79 -0.12
CA ALA A 124 13.66 2.21 -0.18
C ALA A 124 13.17 2.97 1.07
N ASP A 125 14.02 3.85 1.62
CA ASP A 125 13.62 4.77 2.71
C ASP A 125 12.48 5.70 2.27
N LYS A 126 12.55 6.16 1.02
CA LYS A 126 11.50 6.92 0.34
C LYS A 126 11.31 6.36 -1.06
N PRO A 127 10.23 5.59 -1.31
CA PRO A 127 9.94 5.08 -2.64
C PRO A 127 9.87 6.21 -3.68
N THR A 128 10.49 5.99 -4.84
CA THR A 128 10.47 6.94 -5.97
C THR A 128 9.16 6.89 -6.77
N ARG A 129 8.26 5.96 -6.42
CA ARG A 129 6.94 5.78 -7.02
C ARG A 129 5.89 5.56 -5.96
N GLY A 130 4.66 5.91 -6.31
CA GLY A 130 3.50 5.76 -5.46
C GLY A 130 3.44 6.80 -4.35
N SER A 131 2.25 6.93 -3.78
CA SER A 131 1.98 7.75 -2.61
C SER A 131 1.64 6.84 -1.43
N LEU A 132 2.06 7.22 -0.23
CA LEU A 132 1.73 6.48 0.98
C LEU A 132 0.20 6.41 1.13
N LEU A 133 -0.34 5.19 1.08
CA LEU A 133 -1.76 4.93 1.21
C LEU A 133 -2.11 4.56 2.66
N ARG A 134 -1.32 3.68 3.28
CA ARG A 134 -1.50 3.26 4.68
C ARG A 134 -0.15 3.02 5.34
N THR A 135 -0.03 3.41 6.59
CA THR A 135 1.01 2.97 7.50
C THR A 135 0.34 2.52 8.80
N TRP A 136 0.97 1.62 9.54
CA TRP A 136 0.46 1.26 10.86
C TRP A 136 0.76 2.39 11.84
N HIS A 137 -0.27 2.85 12.53
CA HIS A 137 -0.16 3.77 13.65
C HIS A 137 -0.87 3.13 14.84
N ASN A 138 -0.16 3.00 15.97
CA ASN A 138 -0.73 2.49 17.21
C ASN A 138 -0.14 3.23 18.40
N ASP A 139 -0.93 4.14 18.93
CA ASP A 139 -0.62 5.01 20.07
C ASP A 139 -0.27 4.21 21.34
N TYR A 140 -0.71 2.95 21.45
CA TYR A 140 -0.40 2.06 22.57
C TYR A 140 0.89 1.25 22.38
N ALA A 141 1.40 1.17 21.14
CA ALA A 141 2.70 0.57 20.85
C ALA A 141 3.86 1.58 20.99
N GLU A 142 3.53 2.87 21.17
CA GLU A 142 4.52 3.90 21.48
C GLU A 142 4.94 3.79 22.96
N PRO A 143 6.25 3.76 23.28
CA PRO A 143 6.73 3.55 24.65
C PRO A 143 6.44 4.69 25.65
N ALA A 144 5.53 5.64 25.35
CA ALA A 144 5.34 6.86 26.13
C ALA A 144 4.19 6.84 27.16
N LEU A 145 3.31 5.82 27.18
CA LEU A 145 2.11 5.86 28.03
C LEU A 145 2.33 5.55 29.53
N TRP A 146 3.57 5.33 29.98
CA TRP A 146 3.86 5.01 31.37
C TRP A 146 4.95 5.90 32.00
N GLN A 147 4.96 7.21 31.71
CA GLN A 147 5.56 8.13 32.67
C GLN A 147 4.65 8.18 33.91
N LYS A 148 5.02 7.37 34.91
CA LYS A 148 4.48 7.50 36.26
C LYS A 148 4.85 8.90 36.76
N ASN A 149 3.83 9.75 36.91
CA ASN A 149 3.92 10.92 37.77
C ASN A 149 4.14 10.49 39.22
#